data_AF-A0A4R0MNV9-F1
#
_entry.id   AF-A0A4R0MNV9-F1
#
_cell.length_a   1.000
_cell.length_b   1.000
_cell.length_c   1.000
_cell.angle_alpha   90.00
_cell.angle_beta   90.00
_cell.angle_gamma   90.00
#
_symmetry.space_group_name_H-M   'P 1'
#
loop_
_entity.id
_entity.type
_entity.pdbx_description
1 polymer ?
#
loop_
_entity_poly.entity_id
_entity_poly.type
_entity_poly.pdbx_seq_one_letter_code
_entity_poly.pdbx_strand_id
1 'polypeptide(L)'
;MKGNILSLAIMRITSYKNYLPFLYFSLLAFLPRKSMAQTFRYPGIFDFWDGAGKLHPQMLKKKGFSEVYGGPKKQGGFIYLYHNKNVQEYLFIHYTDSGKTSTITYYVPTKTKYLNLQVDKKTLNVGEEITPHGTTTYNDGKKYYQISFIK
;
A
#
# COMPACT_ATOMS: atom_id res chain seq x y z
N MET A 1 -19.65 -56.20 -57.76
CA MET A 1 -19.30 -55.85 -59.15
C MET A 1 -19.01 -54.36 -59.17
N LYS A 2 -17.72 -53.96 -59.19
CA LYS A 2 -16.91 -53.56 -60.37
C LYS A 2 -17.20 -52.14 -60.89
N GLY A 3 -16.14 -51.31 -60.96
CA GLY A 3 -16.00 -50.08 -61.78
C GLY A 3 -16.28 -48.79 -60.99
N ASN A 4 -15.35 -47.90 -60.63
CA ASN A 4 -14.10 -47.36 -61.20
C ASN A 4 -14.28 -46.30 -62.31
N ILE A 5 -13.42 -45.26 -62.26
CA ILE A 5 -13.07 -44.25 -63.28
C ILE A 5 -13.98 -42.98 -63.26
N LEU A 6 -13.58 -41.76 -62.86
CA LEU A 6 -12.39 -40.90 -63.09
C LEU A 6 -12.39 -40.21 -64.48
N SER A 7 -12.83 -38.95 -64.53
CA SER A 7 -12.48 -37.89 -65.51
C SER A 7 -13.25 -36.62 -65.11
N LEU A 8 -12.68 -35.51 -64.61
CA LEU A 8 -11.52 -34.69 -65.00
C LEU A 8 -11.70 -33.96 -66.33
N ALA A 9 -12.22 -32.73 -66.26
CA ALA A 9 -12.19 -31.66 -67.27
C ALA A 9 -13.21 -30.58 -66.82
N ILE A 10 -13.00 -29.26 -66.75
CA ILE A 10 -12.00 -28.34 -67.27
C ILE A 10 -12.04 -27.10 -66.37
N MET A 11 -10.87 -26.61 -65.98
CA MET A 11 -10.62 -25.31 -65.37
C MET A 11 -10.51 -24.25 -66.48
N ARG A 12 -11.26 -23.14 -66.38
CA ARG A 12 -10.96 -21.80 -66.94
C ARG A 12 -11.99 -20.81 -66.38
N ILE A 13 -11.68 -20.05 -65.33
CA ILE A 13 -10.93 -18.77 -65.28
C ILE A 13 -11.76 -17.56 -65.78
N THR A 14 -11.71 -16.50 -64.95
CA THR A 14 -12.26 -15.13 -65.07
C THR A 14 -13.71 -14.97 -64.61
N SER A 15 -14.07 -14.08 -63.68
CA SER A 15 -13.55 -12.72 -63.48
C SER A 15 -13.55 -12.32 -62.00
N TYR A 16 -12.40 -11.80 -61.57
CA TYR A 16 -12.13 -11.12 -60.30
C TYR A 16 -12.77 -9.73 -60.32
N LYS A 17 -13.71 -9.43 -59.41
CA LYS A 17 -13.94 -8.06 -58.90
C LYS A 17 -14.37 -8.09 -57.42
N ASN A 18 -13.35 -7.99 -56.58
CA ASN A 18 -13.27 -7.18 -55.37
C ASN A 18 -14.31 -7.37 -54.26
N TYR A 19 -14.13 -8.45 -53.49
CA TYR A 19 -14.51 -8.48 -52.08
C TYR A 19 -13.42 -7.82 -51.23
N LEU A 20 -13.54 -6.51 -51.01
CA LEU A 20 -12.82 -5.79 -49.95
C LEU A 20 -13.88 -4.98 -49.21
N PRO A 21 -14.26 -5.37 -47.99
CA PRO A 21 -13.39 -5.09 -46.84
C PRO A 21 -13.45 -6.18 -45.77
N PHE A 22 -12.46 -7.07 -45.70
CA PHE A 22 -12.33 -8.02 -44.59
C PHE A 22 -10.95 -7.98 -43.91
N LEU A 23 -10.22 -6.88 -44.04
CA LEU A 23 -8.88 -6.72 -43.47
C LEU A 23 -8.67 -5.32 -42.88
N TYR A 24 -9.56 -4.88 -41.97
CA TYR A 24 -9.31 -3.68 -41.18
C TYR A 24 -9.77 -3.78 -39.71
N PHE A 25 -10.11 -4.97 -39.22
CA PHE A 25 -10.54 -5.15 -37.82
C PHE A 25 -9.59 -5.97 -36.94
N SER A 26 -8.44 -6.42 -37.45
CA SER A 26 -7.46 -7.18 -36.66
C SER A 26 -6.24 -6.37 -36.21
N LEU A 27 -6.20 -5.05 -36.44
CA LEU A 27 -5.02 -4.22 -36.16
C LEU A 27 -5.28 -2.97 -35.31
N LEU A 28 -6.22 -3.05 -34.35
CA LEU A 28 -6.13 -2.28 -33.12
C LEU A 28 -5.80 -3.28 -32.00
N ALA A 29 -4.59 -3.84 -32.07
CA ALA A 29 -3.47 -3.30 -31.31
C ALA A 29 -3.86 -3.21 -29.82
N PHE A 30 -3.75 -4.37 -29.16
CA PHE A 30 -2.98 -4.52 -27.93
C PHE A 30 -2.56 -3.18 -27.30
N LEU A 31 -3.51 -2.49 -26.67
CA LEU A 31 -3.16 -1.52 -25.65
C LEU A 31 -2.63 -2.36 -24.49
N PRO A 32 -1.40 -2.16 -24.01
CA PRO A 32 -1.01 -2.73 -22.73
C PRO A 32 -1.98 -2.13 -21.71
N ARG A 33 -2.92 -2.95 -21.22
CA ARG A 33 -3.57 -2.66 -19.95
C ARG A 33 -2.39 -2.52 -18.99
N LYS A 34 -2.11 -1.29 -18.55
CA LYS A 34 -1.35 -1.06 -17.34
C LYS A 34 -2.13 -1.78 -16.26
N SER A 35 -1.77 -3.03 -16.02
CA SER A 35 -2.11 -3.70 -14.79
C SER A 35 -1.47 -2.83 -13.72
N MET A 36 -2.29 -1.98 -13.09
CA MET A 36 -1.93 -1.47 -11.79
C MET A 36 -1.84 -2.73 -10.93
N ALA A 37 -0.62 -3.23 -10.75
CA ALA A 37 -0.33 -4.10 -9.64
C ALA A 37 -0.72 -3.28 -8.40
N GLN A 38 -1.95 -3.47 -7.94
CA GLN A 38 -2.38 -2.97 -6.66
C GLN A 38 -1.60 -3.80 -5.67
N THR A 39 -0.40 -3.32 -5.31
CA THR A 39 0.37 -3.89 -4.22
C THR A 39 -0.56 -3.80 -3.02
N PHE A 40 -1.10 -4.94 -2.61
CA PHE A 40 -1.94 -5.04 -1.43
C PHE A 40 -1.02 -4.75 -0.24
N ARG A 41 -0.84 -3.47 0.08
CA ARG A 41 -0.15 -3.03 1.29
C ARG A 41 -1.03 -3.49 2.44
N TYR A 42 -0.56 -4.52 3.15
CA TYR A 42 -1.23 -5.01 4.35
C TYR A 42 -1.27 -3.84 5.32
N PRO A 43 -2.43 -3.27 5.70
CA PRO A 43 -2.51 -1.93 6.29
C PRO A 43 -1.85 -1.90 7.67
N GLY A 44 -0.54 -1.69 7.67
CA GLY A 44 0.30 -1.54 8.83
C GLY A 44 -0.09 -0.28 9.59
N ILE A 45 0.42 -0.15 10.81
CA ILE A 45 0.24 1.10 11.55
C ILE A 45 0.94 2.28 10.83
N PHE A 46 1.86 2.01 9.88
CA PHE A 46 2.66 3.01 9.14
C PHE A 46 2.17 3.30 7.71
N ASP A 47 1.08 2.69 7.24
CA ASP A 47 0.75 2.70 5.80
C ASP A 47 -0.10 3.89 5.33
N PHE A 48 -0.55 4.76 6.23
CA PHE A 48 -1.55 5.80 5.92
C PHE A 48 -1.11 7.21 6.35
N TRP A 49 0.20 7.42 6.54
CA TRP A 49 0.77 8.73 6.95
C TRP A 49 1.15 9.63 5.77
N ASP A 50 0.91 9.16 4.55
CA ASP A 50 0.97 9.96 3.33
C ASP A 50 -0.27 10.86 3.22
N GLY A 51 -0.21 12.05 3.82
CA GLY A 51 -1.30 13.03 3.73
C GLY A 51 -1.25 14.15 4.77
N ALA A 52 -2.16 15.11 4.64
CA ALA A 52 -2.37 16.11 5.68
C ALA A 52 -2.93 15.43 6.94
N GLY A 53 -2.44 15.80 8.12
CA GLY A 53 -2.77 15.17 9.42
C GLY A 53 -4.25 14.99 9.76
N LYS A 54 -5.17 15.61 9.01
CA LYS A 54 -6.63 15.54 9.20
C LYS A 54 -7.23 14.14 9.03
N LEU A 55 -6.61 13.24 8.25
CA LEU A 55 -7.15 11.89 8.02
C LEU A 55 -6.66 10.85 9.04
N HIS A 56 -5.55 11.12 9.74
CA HIS A 56 -4.97 10.17 10.68
C HIS A 56 -5.88 9.83 11.87
N PRO A 57 -6.60 10.78 12.50
CA PRO A 57 -7.47 10.46 13.64
C PRO A 57 -8.56 9.44 13.31
N GLN A 58 -9.15 9.51 12.12
CA GLN A 58 -10.19 8.56 11.70
C GLN A 58 -9.62 7.15 11.50
N MET A 59 -8.43 7.05 10.90
CA MET A 59 -7.74 5.77 10.71
C MET A 59 -7.29 5.15 12.03
N LEU A 60 -6.78 5.98 12.95
CA LEU A 60 -6.41 5.56 14.30
C LEU A 60 -7.62 5.07 15.10
N LYS A 61 -8.75 5.77 15.03
CA LYS A 61 -10.00 5.34 15.66
C LYS A 61 -10.47 3.98 15.14
N LYS A 62 -10.40 3.74 13.82
CA LYS A 62 -10.69 2.42 13.22
C LYS A 62 -9.77 1.31 13.74
N LYS A 63 -8.53 1.64 14.10
CA LYS A 63 -7.54 0.73 14.70
C LYS A 63 -7.62 0.66 16.24
N GLY A 64 -8.65 1.25 16.84
CA GLY A 64 -8.91 1.20 18.29
C GLY A 64 -8.09 2.20 19.13
N PHE A 65 -7.41 3.14 18.49
CA PHE A 65 -6.68 4.19 19.20
C PHE A 65 -7.61 5.37 19.53
N SER A 66 -7.47 5.89 20.75
CA SER A 66 -8.07 7.15 21.19
C SER A 66 -6.99 8.15 21.53
N GLU A 67 -7.19 9.42 21.18
CA GLU A 67 -6.30 10.51 21.57
C GLU A 67 -6.31 10.69 23.09
N VAL A 68 -5.12 10.82 23.67
CA VAL A 68 -4.91 11.09 25.10
C VAL A 68 -4.47 12.54 25.30
N TYR A 69 -3.60 13.02 24.40
CA TYR A 69 -3.04 14.36 24.45
C TYR A 69 -2.69 14.83 23.03
N GLY A 70 -2.82 16.12 22.78
CA GLY A 70 -2.48 16.76 21.51
C GLY A 70 -2.14 18.23 21.70
N GLY A 71 -1.06 18.71 21.10
CA GLY A 71 -0.69 20.12 21.22
C GLY A 71 0.61 20.53 20.52
N PRO A 72 0.93 21.83 20.53
CA PRO A 72 2.15 22.36 19.94
C PRO A 72 3.39 21.95 20.76
N LYS A 73 4.51 21.69 20.08
CA LYS A 73 5.81 21.43 20.71
C LYS A 73 6.55 22.76 20.92
N LYS A 74 7.39 22.82 21.95
CA LYS A 74 8.27 23.98 22.22
C LYS A 74 9.20 24.31 21.04
N GLN A 75 9.60 23.31 20.26
CA GLN A 75 10.51 23.44 19.12
C GLN A 75 9.78 23.67 17.78
N GLY A 76 8.50 24.01 17.80
CA GLY A 76 7.67 24.08 16.59
C GLY A 76 7.05 22.72 16.21
N GLY A 77 5.95 22.80 15.47
CA GLY A 77 5.10 21.69 15.08
C GLY A 77 4.22 21.19 16.22
N PHE A 78 3.69 19.98 16.04
CA PHE A 78 2.70 19.39 16.96
C PHE A 78 3.10 17.98 17.37
N ILE A 79 2.64 17.56 18.54
CA ILE A 79 2.72 16.18 19.01
C ILE A 79 1.35 15.73 19.47
N TYR A 80 0.99 14.51 19.07
CA TYR A 80 -0.23 13.85 19.52
C TYR A 80 0.10 12.47 20.06
N LEU A 81 -0.49 12.14 21.20
CA LEU A 81 -0.43 10.85 21.84
C LEU A 81 -1.77 10.14 21.69
N TYR A 82 -1.71 8.93 21.15
CA TYR A 82 -2.84 8.02 21.05
C TYR A 82 -2.58 6.76 21.87
N HIS A 83 -3.62 6.22 22.49
CA HIS A 83 -3.57 4.98 23.25
C HIS A 83 -4.67 4.04 22.78
N ASN A 84 -4.31 2.79 22.50
CA ASN A 84 -5.25 1.69 22.37
C ASN A 84 -5.24 0.87 23.67
N LYS A 85 -6.28 1.06 24.49
CA LYS A 85 -6.40 0.42 25.81
C LYS A 85 -6.54 -1.11 25.74
N ASN A 86 -7.19 -1.62 24.69
CA ASN A 86 -7.51 -3.04 24.56
C ASN A 86 -6.25 -3.90 24.39
N VAL A 87 -5.28 -3.36 23.66
CA VAL A 87 -4.00 -4.03 23.39
C VAL A 87 -2.82 -3.35 24.09
N GLN A 88 -3.07 -2.35 24.93
CA GLN A 88 -2.06 -1.60 25.69
C GLN A 88 -0.93 -1.05 24.80
N GLU A 89 -1.28 -0.18 23.85
CA GLU A 89 -0.34 0.36 22.87
C GLU A 89 -0.39 1.88 22.81
N TYR A 90 0.77 2.53 22.74
CA TYR A 90 0.87 3.98 22.65
C TYR A 90 1.54 4.41 21.36
N LEU A 91 0.97 5.42 20.71
CA LEU A 91 1.47 5.99 19.47
C LEU A 91 1.67 7.49 19.65
N PHE A 92 2.89 7.95 19.44
CA PHE A 92 3.28 9.36 19.48
C PHE A 92 3.51 9.80 18.04
N ILE A 93 2.78 10.80 17.59
CA ILE A 93 2.89 11.30 16.22
C ILE A 93 3.35 12.74 16.29
N HIS A 94 4.49 12.98 15.66
CA HIS A 94 5.09 14.30 15.53
C HIS A 94 4.76 14.85 14.15
N TYR A 95 4.22 16.07 14.15
CA TYR A 95 4.00 16.84 12.94
C TYR A 95 4.93 18.04 12.89
N THR A 96 5.29 18.45 11.68
CA THR A 96 5.90 19.74 11.38
C THR A 96 4.89 20.89 11.57
N ASP A 97 5.34 22.14 11.51
CA ASP A 97 4.44 23.32 11.51
C ASP A 97 3.47 23.31 10.33
N SER A 98 3.87 22.71 9.20
CA SER A 98 3.04 22.53 8.02
C SER A 98 2.04 21.37 8.13
N GLY A 99 1.97 20.69 9.27
CA GLY A 99 1.04 19.59 9.52
C GLY A 99 1.38 18.28 8.80
N LYS A 100 2.63 18.13 8.34
CA LYS A 100 3.15 16.87 7.78
C LYS A 100 3.73 16.00 8.88
N THR A 101 3.52 14.69 8.80
CA THR A 101 4.12 13.74 9.73
C THR A 101 5.63 13.73 9.57
N SER A 102 6.38 13.97 10.66
CA SER A 102 7.85 13.90 10.67
C SER A 102 8.35 12.59 11.30
N THR A 103 7.73 12.19 12.41
CA THR A 103 8.17 11.01 13.17
C THR A 103 6.99 10.39 13.88
N ILE A 104 6.97 9.07 13.93
CA ILE A 104 5.98 8.31 14.69
C ILE A 104 6.74 7.36 15.60
N THR A 105 6.54 7.50 16.90
CA THR A 105 7.08 6.56 17.89
C THR A 105 5.95 5.65 18.36
N TYR A 106 6.19 4.35 18.30
CA TYR A 106 5.20 3.33 18.63
C TYR A 106 5.71 2.42 19.74
N TYR A 107 4.94 2.36 20.82
CA TYR A 107 5.19 1.50 21.97
C TYR A 107 4.24 0.32 21.91
N VAL A 108 4.83 -0.88 21.78
CA VAL A 108 4.10 -2.14 21.70
C VAL A 108 4.44 -3.05 22.88
N PRO A 109 3.48 -3.76 23.46
CA PRO A 109 3.70 -4.53 24.68
C PRO A 109 4.41 -5.87 24.44
N THR A 110 4.39 -6.40 23.20
CA THR A 110 4.92 -7.74 22.90
C THR A 110 6.09 -7.71 21.93
N LYS A 111 7.08 -8.59 22.18
CA LYS A 111 8.24 -8.79 21.31
C LYS A 111 7.82 -9.25 19.92
N THR A 112 6.82 -10.11 19.81
CA THR A 112 6.33 -10.64 18.53
C THR A 112 5.85 -9.52 17.63
N LYS A 113 5.03 -8.60 18.14
CA LYS A 113 4.55 -7.45 17.36
C LYS A 113 5.71 -6.52 16.98
N TYR A 114 6.64 -6.27 17.90
CA TYR A 114 7.84 -5.49 17.64
C TYR A 114 8.72 -6.07 16.52
N LEU A 115 8.90 -7.39 16.48
CA LEU A 115 9.66 -8.05 15.42
C LEU A 115 8.93 -7.99 14.08
N ASN A 116 7.61 -8.19 14.06
CA ASN A 116 6.81 -8.09 12.84
C ASN A 116 6.92 -6.70 12.20
N LEU A 117 6.87 -5.64 13.01
CA LEU A 117 7.02 -4.26 12.53
C LEU A 117 8.40 -3.96 11.94
N GLN A 118 9.44 -4.72 12.29
CA GLN A 118 10.78 -4.58 11.69
C GLN A 118 10.89 -5.31 10.34
N VAL A 119 10.09 -6.33 10.11
CA VAL A 119 10.10 -7.12 8.86
C VAL A 119 9.31 -6.40 7.75
N ASP A 120 8.35 -5.57 8.12
CA ASP A 120 7.51 -4.77 7.20
C ASP A 120 8.25 -3.64 6.46
N LYS A 121 9.59 -3.58 6.51
CA LYS A 121 10.40 -2.60 5.76
C LYS A 121 10.16 -2.62 4.24
N LYS A 122 9.60 -3.70 3.69
CA LYS A 122 9.31 -3.84 2.25
C LYS A 122 8.27 -2.84 1.72
N THR A 123 7.51 -2.16 2.59
CA THR A 123 6.49 -1.19 2.19
C THR A 123 6.92 0.28 2.29
N LEU A 124 8.14 0.54 2.77
CA LEU A 124 8.66 1.90 2.96
C LEU A 124 8.97 2.58 1.63
N ASN A 125 8.57 3.85 1.50
CA ASN A 125 8.96 4.70 0.40
C ASN A 125 10.42 5.15 0.57
N VAL A 126 11.03 5.68 -0.51
CA VAL A 126 12.40 6.22 -0.45
C VAL A 126 12.46 7.38 0.55
N GLY A 127 13.38 7.29 1.51
CA GLY A 127 13.55 8.27 2.60
C GLY A 127 12.82 7.91 3.89
N GLU A 128 11.93 6.92 3.87
CA GLU A 128 11.28 6.41 5.09
C GLU A 128 12.15 5.35 5.78
N GLU A 129 12.24 5.43 7.11
CA GLU A 129 13.01 4.49 7.90
C GLU A 129 12.21 3.98 9.10
N ILE A 130 12.31 2.67 9.37
CA ILE A 130 11.88 2.07 10.63
C ILE A 130 13.11 1.77 11.49
N THR A 131 13.24 2.47 12.61
CA THR A 131 14.34 2.37 13.57
C THR A 131 13.89 1.65 14.84
N PRO A 132 14.39 0.44 15.13
CA PRO A 132 14.15 -0.26 16.40
C PRO A 132 14.96 0.37 17.55
N HIS A 133 14.34 0.56 18.72
CA HIS A 133 15.00 1.14 19.89
C HIS A 133 15.11 0.17 21.09
N GLY A 134 14.63 -1.07 20.97
CA GLY A 134 14.61 -2.03 22.08
C GLY A 134 13.46 -1.76 23.03
N THR A 135 13.71 -1.79 24.35
CA THR A 135 12.66 -1.62 25.37
C THR A 135 12.75 -0.29 26.09
N THR A 136 11.60 0.31 26.36
CA THR A 136 11.43 1.53 27.18
C THR A 136 10.41 1.28 28.29
N THR A 137 10.42 2.11 29.34
CA THR A 137 9.39 2.08 30.39
C THR A 137 8.49 3.30 30.22
N TYR A 138 7.18 3.11 30.19
CA TYR A 138 6.23 4.21 30.06
C TYR A 138 5.67 4.64 31.41
N ASN A 139 4.92 5.75 31.45
CA ASN A 139 4.40 6.37 32.68
C ASN A 139 3.48 5.46 33.50
N ASP A 140 2.96 4.37 32.93
CA ASP A 140 2.21 3.33 33.64
C ASP A 140 3.10 2.29 34.32
N GLY A 141 4.42 2.48 34.31
CA GLY A 141 5.42 1.60 34.93
C GLY A 141 5.69 0.32 34.14
N LYS A 142 5.04 0.12 32.99
CA LYS A 142 5.21 -1.09 32.17
C LYS A 142 6.34 -0.92 31.16
N LYS A 143 6.95 -2.06 30.82
CA LYS A 143 7.95 -2.14 29.74
C LYS A 143 7.25 -2.31 28.39
N TYR A 144 7.70 -1.54 27.43
CA TYR A 144 7.25 -1.56 26.04
C TYR A 144 8.44 -1.74 25.11
N TYR A 145 8.22 -2.36 23.97
CA TYR A 145 9.14 -2.29 22.85
C TYR A 145 8.88 -1.02 22.06
N GLN A 146 9.94 -0.26 21.80
CA GLN A 146 9.87 1.01 21.09
C GLN A 146 10.41 0.86 19.67
N ILE A 147 9.64 1.37 18.72
CA ILE A 147 10.03 1.50 17.32
C ILE A 147 9.65 2.89 16.82
N SER A 148 10.49 3.50 16.01
CA SER A 148 10.20 4.79 15.38
C SER A 148 10.11 4.62 13.88
N PHE A 149 9.14 5.29 13.27
CA PHE A 149 9.05 5.51 11.83
C PHE A 149 9.41 6.97 11.56
N ILE A 150 10.40 7.20 10.71
CA ILE A 150 10.91 8.51 10.33
C ILE A 150 10.60 8.72 8.86
N LYS A 151 10.22 9.95 8.51
CA LYS A 151 9.89 10.39 7.16
C LYS A 151 10.69 11.62 6.78
#